data_AF-W9JG43-F1
#
_entry.id   AF-W9JG43-F1
#
_cell.length_a   1.000
_cell.length_b   1.000
_cell.length_c   1.000
_cell.angle_alpha   90.00
_cell.angle_beta   90.00
_cell.angle_gamma   90.00
#
_symmetry.space_group_name_H-M   'P 1'
#
loop_
_entity.id
_entity.type
_entity.pdbx_description
1 polymer ?
#
loop_
_entity_poly.entity_id
_entity_poly.type
_entity_poly.pdbx_seq_one_letter_code
_entity_poly.pdbx_strand_id
1 'polypeptide(L)' 'MLPWAVEASAKENEVTIAKMHWLSDKENGKMYDLMVAYVTKTGDVRRLLEERYFHLARESASTNIFERRQGPAQWYNC' A
#
# COMPACT_ATOMS: atom_id res chain seq x y z
N MET A 1 11.53 -6.37 0.55
CA MET A 1 10.49 -7.08 -0.23
C MET A 1 11.14 -7.64 -1.49
N LEU A 2 10.85 -8.88 -1.86
CA LEU A 2 11.52 -9.51 -3.00
C LEU A 2 10.86 -9.04 -4.32
N PRO A 3 11.62 -8.86 -5.42
CA PRO A 3 11.08 -8.38 -6.70
C PRO A 3 9.92 -9.23 -7.22
N TRP A 4 9.97 -10.56 -7.01
CA TRP A 4 8.92 -11.48 -7.43
C TRP A 4 7.57 -11.21 -6.76
N ALA A 5 7.55 -10.66 -5.54
CA ALA A 5 6.32 -10.31 -4.85
C ALA A 5 5.64 -9.10 -5.49
N VAL A 6 6.42 -8.12 -5.96
CA VAL A 6 5.87 -6.96 -6.71
C VAL A 6 5.24 -7.43 -8.01
N GLU A 7 5.95 -8.28 -8.76
CA GLU A 7 5.51 -8.79 -10.06
C GLU A 7 4.28 -9.67 -9.93
N ALA A 8 4.22 -10.55 -8.93
CA ALA A 8 3.06 -11.38 -8.66
C ALA A 8 1.83 -10.52 -8.31
N SER A 9 1.96 -9.56 -7.39
CA SER A 9 0.84 -8.67 -7.03
C SER A 9 0.38 -7.78 -8.18
N ALA A 10 1.30 -7.31 -9.03
CA ALA A 10 0.95 -6.56 -10.23
C ALA A 10 0.13 -7.42 -11.20
N LYS A 11 0.53 -8.68 -11.39
CA LYS A 11 -0.17 -9.63 -12.26
C LYS A 11 -1.53 -10.06 -11.69
N GLU A 12 -1.61 -10.35 -10.41
CA GLU A 12 -2.85 -10.79 -9.73
C GLU A 12 -3.95 -9.72 -9.78
N ASN A 13 -3.59 -8.45 -9.72
CA ASN A 13 -4.55 -7.33 -9.76
C ASN A 13 -4.68 -6.70 -11.15
N GLU A 14 -3.97 -7.22 -12.16
CA GLU A 14 -3.87 -6.64 -13.50
C GLU A 14 -3.54 -5.14 -13.50
N VAL A 15 -2.61 -4.71 -12.62
CA VAL A 15 -2.22 -3.31 -12.45
C VAL A 15 -0.72 -3.12 -12.65
N THR A 16 -0.32 -1.91 -13.04
CA THR A 16 1.11 -1.56 -13.15
C THR A 16 1.64 -0.96 -11.84
N ILE A 17 2.30 -1.78 -11.02
CA ILE A 17 2.93 -1.35 -9.76
C ILE A 17 4.35 -0.85 -10.04
N ALA A 18 4.62 0.43 -9.77
CA ALA A 18 5.98 0.98 -9.82
C ALA A 18 6.80 0.62 -8.59
N LYS A 19 6.15 0.60 -7.42
CA LYS A 19 6.84 0.37 -6.14
C LYS A 19 5.88 -0.17 -5.10
N MET A 20 6.37 -0.96 -4.17
CA MET A 20 5.55 -1.49 -3.08
C MET A 20 6.41 -1.63 -1.81
N HIS A 21 5.86 -1.26 -0.65
CA HIS A 21 6.54 -1.25 0.63
C HIS A 21 5.61 -1.73 1.74
N TRP A 22 6.13 -2.56 2.63
CA TRP A 22 5.46 -2.87 3.88
C TRP A 22 5.65 -1.75 4.88
N LEU A 23 4.56 -1.33 5.55
CA LEU A 23 4.61 -0.41 6.68
C LEU A 23 4.83 -1.22 7.95
N SER A 24 6.05 -1.70 8.19
CA SER A 24 6.39 -2.23 9.51
C SER A 24 6.59 -1.06 10.49
N ASP A 25 6.06 -1.17 11.71
CA ASP A 25 6.47 -0.25 12.77
C ASP A 25 7.95 -0.45 13.06
N LYS A 26 8.74 0.62 12.91
CA LYS A 26 10.17 0.57 13.19
C LYS A 26 10.46 0.54 14.69
N GLU A 27 9.50 0.95 15.52
CA GLU A 27 9.68 1.16 16.96
C GLU A 27 9.30 -0.07 17.79
N ASN A 28 8.29 -0.85 17.36
CA ASN A 28 7.78 -1.99 18.12
C ASN A 28 8.11 -3.37 17.53
N GLY A 29 8.82 -3.44 16.39
CA GLY A 29 9.12 -4.72 15.73
C GLY A 29 7.87 -5.49 15.28
N LYS A 30 6.69 -4.88 15.38
CA LYS A 30 5.43 -5.41 14.88
C LYS A 30 5.33 -5.01 13.40
N MET A 31 5.33 -6.01 12.52
CA MET A 31 4.82 -5.80 11.17
C MET A 31 3.34 -5.45 11.30
N TYR A 32 2.97 -4.21 11.01
CA TYR A 32 1.59 -3.97 10.64
C TYR A 32 1.40 -4.65 9.28
N ASP A 33 0.31 -5.40 9.11
CA ASP A 33 -0.11 -5.98 7.82
C ASP A 33 -0.57 -4.89 6.82
N LEU A 34 -0.11 -3.65 7.01
CA LEU A 34 -0.33 -2.55 6.10
C LEU A 34 0.80 -2.48 5.08
N MET A 35 0.41 -2.27 3.84
CA MET A 35 1.30 -2.13 2.71
C MET A 35 0.93 -0.87 1.93
N VAL A 36 1.92 -0.25 1.30
CA VAL A 36 1.75 0.85 0.35
C VAL A 36 2.20 0.38 -1.02
N ALA A 37 1.30 0.43 -2.01
CA ALA A 37 1.61 0.20 -3.41
C ALA A 37 1.48 1.51 -4.21
N TYR A 38 2.46 1.78 -5.06
CA TYR A 38 2.51 2.92 -5.97
C TYR A 38 2.16 2.44 -7.36
N VAL A 39 1.05 2.94 -7.91
CA VAL A 39 0.54 2.56 -9.22
C VAL A 39 0.71 3.73 -10.18
N THR A 40 1.19 3.46 -11.39
CA THR A 40 1.54 4.52 -12.35
C THR A 40 0.36 4.99 -13.19
N LYS A 41 -0.66 4.15 -13.35
CA LYS A 41 -1.85 4.44 -14.15
C LYS A 41 -3.01 4.86 -13.27
N THR A 42 -3.55 6.05 -13.51
CA THR A 42 -4.71 6.56 -12.76
C THR A 42 -5.95 5.68 -12.92
N GLY A 43 -6.12 5.02 -14.07
CA GLY A 43 -7.22 4.07 -14.31
C GLY A 43 -7.17 2.88 -13.35
N ASP A 44 -5.99 2.27 -13.20
CA ASP A 44 -5.74 1.18 -12.27
C ASP A 44 -6.02 1.59 -10.81
N VAL A 45 -5.65 2.83 -10.42
CA VAL A 45 -5.94 3.37 -9.08
C VAL A 45 -7.46 3.48 -8.85
N ARG A 46 -8.22 3.97 -9.83
CA ARG A 46 -9.67 4.11 -9.70
C ARG A 46 -10.35 2.75 -9.55
N ARG A 47 -9.95 1.76 -10.37
CA ARG A 47 -10.48 0.39 -10.28
C ARG A 47 -10.20 -0.24 -8.90
N LEU A 48 -8.96 -0.16 -8.43
CA LEU A 48 -8.58 -0.68 -7.10
C LEU A 48 -9.33 0.01 -5.95
N LEU A 49 -9.66 1.29 -6.10
CA LEU A 49 -10.46 2.02 -5.11
C LEU A 49 -11.93 1.60 -5.18
N GLU A 50 -12.52 1.47 -6.37
CA GLU A 50 -13.93 1.03 -6.51
C GLU A 50 -14.13 -0.40 -6.02
N GLU A 51 -13.21 -1.31 -6.36
CA GLU A 51 -13.27 -2.72 -5.96
C GLU A 51 -13.00 -2.92 -4.47
N ARG A 52 -12.33 -1.98 -3.80
CA ARG A 52 -11.99 -2.02 -2.36
C ARG A 52 -11.16 -3.25 -1.93
N TYR A 53 -10.55 -3.95 -2.88
CA TYR A 53 -9.72 -5.14 -2.65
C TYR A 53 -8.39 -5.04 -3.39
N PHE A 54 -7.37 -5.66 -2.80
CA PHE A 54 -6.06 -5.89 -3.42
C PHE A 54 -5.60 -7.30 -3.12
N HIS A 55 -5.32 -8.07 -4.16
CA HIS A 55 -4.83 -9.45 -4.06
C HIS A 55 -3.33 -9.48 -3.75
N LEU A 56 -2.95 -10.30 -2.78
CA LEU A 56 -1.59 -10.49 -2.33
C LEU A 56 -1.33 -11.98 -2.08
N ALA A 57 -0.67 -12.67 -3.01
CA ALA A 57 -0.15 -14.03 -2.79
C ALA A 57 -1.20 -15.05 -2.29
N ARG A 58 -2.39 -15.05 -2.91
CA ARG A 58 -3.62 -15.79 -2.53
C ARG A 58 -4.41 -15.28 -1.32
N GLU A 59 -3.97 -14.22 -0.67
CA GLU A 59 -4.75 -13.49 0.33
C GLU A 59 -5.35 -12.21 -0.29
N SER A 60 -6.41 -11.66 0.30
CA SER A 60 -6.99 -10.37 -0.12
C SER A 60 -6.93 -9.37 1.03
N ALA A 61 -6.44 -8.17 0.73
CA ALA A 61 -6.43 -7.05 1.65
C ALA A 61 -7.51 -6.04 1.24
N SER A 62 -8.23 -5.49 2.22
CA SER A 62 -9.16 -4.39 1.97
C SER A 62 -8.38 -3.11 1.67
N THR A 63 -8.74 -2.41 0.60
CA THR A 63 -8.15 -1.12 0.24
C THR A 63 -9.03 0.01 0.72
N ASN A 64 -8.42 1.02 1.35
CA ASN A 64 -9.06 2.28 1.65
C ASN A 64 -8.23 3.41 1.03
N ILE A 65 -8.86 4.56 0.80
CA ILE A 65 -8.15 5.76 0.36
C ILE A 65 -7.11 6.10 1.44
N PHE A 66 -5.85 6.18 1.04
CA PHE A 66 -4.80 6.61 1.95
C PHE A 66 -5.04 8.08 2.31
N GLU A 67 -5.53 8.32 3.52
CA GLU A 67 -5.59 9.66 4.09
C GLU A 67 -4.21 10.03 4.60
N ARG A 68 -3.63 11.09 4.03
CA ARG A 68 -2.39 11.67 4.54
C ARG A 68 -2.65 12.14 5.98
N ARG A 69 -2.28 11.32 6.96
CA ARG A 69 -2.18 11.78 8.34
C ARG A 69 -1.09 12.84 8.37
N GLN A 70 -1.47 14.10 8.55
CA GLN A 70 -0.50 15.08 9.02
C GLN A 70 0.00 14.53 10.35
N GLY A 71 1.32 14.31 10.45
CA GLY A 71 1.94 13.89 11.70
C GLY A 71 1.52 14.83 12.83
N PRO A 72 1.67 14.43 14.09
CA PRO A 72 1.35 15.31 15.21
C PRO A 72 1.96 16.68 14.94
N ALA A 73 1.13 17.73 14.94
CA ALA A 73 1.60 19.10 14.76
C ALA A 73 2.76 19.27 15.71
N GLN A 74 3.98 19.44 15.19
CA GLN A 74 5.15 19.67 16.03
C GLN A 74 4.98 21.08 16.58
N TRP A 75 4.29 21.18 17.72
CA TRP A 75 4.26 22.37 18.55
C TRP A 75 5.66 22.51 19.15
N TYR A 76 6.60 23.04 18.37
CA TYR A 76 7.74 23.73 18.97
C TYR A 76 7.17 25.01 19.56
N ASN A 77 6.84 24.97 20.85
CA ASN A 77 6.66 26.19 21.62
C ASN A 77 8.01 26.92 21.59
N CYS A 78 8.05 28.03 20.86
CA CYS A 78 9.11 29.02 20.92
C CYS A 78 9.07 29.76 22.26
#